data_AF-A0A1Z9HCW9-F1
#
_entry.id   AF-A0A1Z9HCW9-F1
#
_cell.length_a   1.000
_cell.length_b   1.000
_cell.length_c   1.000
_cell.angle_alpha   90.00
_cell.angle_beta   90.00
_cell.angle_gamma   90.00
#
_symmetry.space_group_name_H-M   'P 1'
#
loop_
_entity.id
_entity.type
_entity.pdbx_description
1 polymer ?
#
loop_
_entity_poly.entity_id
_entity_poly.type
_entity_poly.pdbx_seq_one_letter_code
_entity_poly.pdbx_strand_id
1 'polypeptide(L)'
;MAVTYNLKGTTNPSFKIGKNGVTLTSIDGETLQVESTSTGSASGPNLDLYRNSSSPADSDYLGEIKFQGENDAGAKTNYAKITGKILDVTDGTEDGILEFAFQKAGSNNISARFRSDSLQLINGTNLYIGGTGSIQFEGANADAHETSLQVTEPTADRTITLPDETGTVVTKDSNTGAIQLPVGTTAERPASPSVGMVRYNTTTSHFEGYDGSAWVHLETQYG
;
A
#
# COMPACT_ATOMS: atom_id res chain seq x y z
N MET A 1 -44.38 -6.19 -24.79
CA MET A 1 -45.17 -5.66 -23.65
C MET A 1 -44.21 -5.55 -22.48
N ALA A 2 -43.81 -4.34 -22.07
CA ALA A 2 -42.97 -4.16 -20.89
C ALA A 2 -43.87 -4.24 -19.65
N VAL A 3 -43.63 -5.20 -18.76
CA VAL A 3 -44.35 -5.26 -17.48
C VAL A 3 -43.61 -4.32 -16.52
N THR A 4 -44.23 -3.18 -16.20
CA THR A 4 -43.71 -2.27 -15.17
C THR A 4 -44.17 -2.77 -13.81
N TYR A 5 -43.24 -3.24 -12.98
CA TYR A 5 -43.52 -3.61 -11.59
C TYR A 5 -43.31 -2.39 -10.69
N ASN A 6 -44.38 -1.63 -10.41
CA ASN A 6 -44.34 -0.55 -9.42
C ASN A 6 -44.51 -1.14 -8.01
N LEU A 7 -43.40 -1.34 -7.30
CA LEU A 7 -43.37 -1.93 -5.95
C LEU A 7 -43.44 -0.88 -4.81
N LYS A 8 -43.90 0.35 -5.08
CA LYS A 8 -44.06 1.36 -4.04
C LYS A 8 -45.16 0.93 -3.04
N GLY A 9 -44.83 0.89 -1.75
CA GLY A 9 -45.83 0.87 -0.67
C GLY A 9 -46.43 -0.50 -0.32
N THR A 10 -45.77 -1.62 -0.64
CA THR A 10 -46.19 -2.92 -0.08
C THR A 10 -45.27 -3.29 1.07
N THR A 11 -45.83 -3.79 2.17
CA THR A 11 -45.16 -4.35 3.35
C THR A 11 -44.39 -5.65 3.03
N ASN A 12 -43.96 -5.85 1.79
CA ASN A 12 -43.25 -7.04 1.34
C ASN A 12 -41.81 -7.00 1.88
N PRO A 13 -41.44 -7.92 2.80
CA PRO A 13 -40.13 -7.89 3.45
C PRO A 13 -38.98 -8.27 2.51
N SER A 14 -39.27 -8.75 1.29
CA SER A 14 -38.26 -9.00 0.25
C SER A 14 -38.90 -9.16 -1.13
N PHE A 15 -38.31 -8.55 -2.15
CA PHE A 15 -38.58 -8.88 -3.55
C PHE A 15 -37.58 -9.94 -3.99
N LYS A 16 -38.00 -11.21 -4.00
CA LYS A 16 -37.18 -12.34 -4.43
C LYS A 16 -37.44 -12.63 -5.90
N ILE A 17 -36.51 -12.26 -6.78
CA ILE A 17 -36.53 -12.74 -8.17
C ILE A 17 -35.77 -14.08 -8.20
N GLY A 18 -36.34 -15.08 -8.87
CA GLY A 18 -36.02 -16.50 -8.69
C GLY A 18 -34.57 -16.96 -8.93
N LYS A 19 -34.36 -18.26 -8.69
CA LYS A 19 -33.12 -19.07 -8.68
C LYS A 19 -32.11 -18.94 -9.84
N ASN A 20 -32.43 -18.22 -10.92
CA ASN A 20 -31.52 -18.03 -12.06
C ASN A 20 -30.86 -16.64 -12.08
N GLY A 21 -30.97 -15.87 -10.99
CA GLY A 21 -30.38 -14.54 -10.87
C GLY A 21 -31.21 -13.45 -11.55
N VAL A 22 -30.86 -12.20 -11.27
CA VAL A 22 -31.46 -11.01 -11.87
C VAL A 22 -30.38 -10.33 -12.69
N THR A 23 -30.66 -10.11 -13.97
CA THR A 23 -29.84 -9.20 -14.78
C THR A 23 -30.59 -7.89 -14.94
N LEU A 24 -30.11 -6.84 -14.29
CA LEU A 24 -30.53 -5.48 -14.64
C LEU A 24 -29.80 -5.13 -15.95
N THR A 25 -30.54 -5.15 -17.05
CA THR A 25 -29.97 -4.99 -18.41
C THR A 25 -29.79 -3.52 -18.79
N SER A 26 -30.67 -2.65 -18.28
CA SER A 26 -30.53 -1.19 -18.34
C SER A 26 -31.15 -0.57 -17.07
N ILE A 27 -30.64 0.60 -16.69
CA ILE A 27 -31.31 1.49 -15.76
C ILE A 27 -31.57 2.75 -16.59
N ASP A 28 -32.85 3.05 -16.84
CA ASP A 28 -33.23 4.18 -17.69
C ASP A 28 -33.01 5.54 -17.01
N GLY A 29 -32.68 5.53 -15.71
CA GLY A 29 -32.07 6.64 -14.97
C GLY A 29 -30.60 6.38 -14.69
N GLU A 30 -29.82 7.43 -14.52
CA GLU A 30 -28.35 7.38 -14.45
C GLU A 30 -27.78 6.69 -13.19
N THR A 31 -28.64 6.35 -12.22
CA THR A 31 -28.23 5.92 -10.86
C THR A 31 -28.94 4.64 -10.41
N LEU A 32 -28.17 3.68 -9.89
CA LEU A 32 -28.68 2.62 -9.01
C LEU A 32 -28.66 3.14 -7.57
N GLN A 33 -29.84 3.35 -6.98
CA GLN A 33 -29.97 3.80 -5.59
C GLN A 33 -30.33 2.63 -4.67
N VAL A 34 -29.58 2.50 -3.57
CA VAL A 34 -29.93 1.64 -2.42
C VAL A 34 -30.05 2.55 -1.21
N GLU A 35 -31.21 2.59 -0.57
CA GLU A 35 -31.53 3.55 0.50
C GLU A 35 -32.14 2.85 1.72
N SER A 36 -31.74 3.28 2.92
CA SER A 36 -32.36 2.93 4.19
C SER A 36 -32.90 4.21 4.85
N THR A 37 -34.12 4.17 5.37
CA THR A 37 -34.71 5.28 6.14
C THR A 37 -34.61 5.07 7.65
N SER A 38 -33.77 4.14 8.10
CA SER A 38 -33.60 3.82 9.52
C SER A 38 -32.96 4.99 10.27
N THR A 39 -33.47 5.31 11.46
CA THR A 39 -32.87 6.26 12.41
C THR A 39 -32.00 5.59 13.46
N GLY A 40 -31.91 4.26 13.45
CA GLY A 40 -31.10 3.48 14.37
C GLY A 40 -29.63 3.43 13.98
N SER A 41 -28.77 2.96 14.89
CA SER A 41 -27.32 2.86 14.70
C SER A 41 -26.84 1.58 13.99
N ALA A 42 -27.77 0.69 13.61
CA ALA A 42 -27.43 -0.52 12.88
C ALA A 42 -26.99 -0.21 11.44
N SER A 43 -26.07 -1.01 10.89
CA SER A 43 -25.57 -0.84 9.53
C SER A 43 -26.70 -0.96 8.51
N GLY A 44 -26.84 0.04 7.65
CA GLY A 44 -27.72 0.01 6.50
C GLY A 44 -27.66 1.33 5.72
N PRO A 45 -27.93 1.32 4.40
CA PRO A 45 -28.17 0.14 3.56
C PRO A 45 -26.88 -0.68 3.34
N ASN A 46 -27.02 -2.00 3.15
CA ASN A 46 -25.90 -2.92 2.90
C ASN A 46 -25.97 -3.48 1.47
N LEU A 47 -24.81 -3.70 0.85
CA LEU A 47 -24.66 -4.44 -0.40
C LEU A 47 -23.91 -5.74 -0.11
N ASP A 48 -24.66 -6.83 0.03
CA ASP A 48 -24.09 -8.14 0.38
C ASP A 48 -23.72 -8.94 -0.88
N LEU A 49 -22.43 -9.17 -1.07
CA LEU A 49 -21.91 -10.05 -2.11
C LEU A 49 -21.52 -11.39 -1.47
N TYR A 50 -22.27 -12.44 -1.76
CA TYR A 50 -22.01 -13.77 -1.22
C TYR A 50 -21.79 -14.78 -2.35
N ARG A 51 -20.57 -15.32 -2.43
CA ARG A 51 -20.28 -16.49 -3.24
C ARG A 51 -20.57 -17.74 -2.43
N ASN A 52 -21.74 -18.34 -2.68
CA ASN A 52 -22.11 -19.63 -2.11
C ASN A 52 -21.32 -20.77 -2.78
N SER A 53 -20.08 -20.97 -2.36
CA SER A 53 -19.20 -22.04 -2.86
C SER A 53 -19.26 -23.24 -1.91
N SER A 54 -19.45 -24.44 -2.46
CA SER A 54 -19.32 -25.70 -1.71
C SER A 54 -17.88 -26.18 -1.57
N SER A 55 -16.94 -25.51 -2.24
CA SER A 55 -15.52 -25.83 -2.26
C SER A 55 -14.70 -24.54 -2.11
N PRO A 56 -14.84 -23.79 -1.01
CA PRO A 56 -14.06 -22.58 -0.81
C PRO A 56 -12.58 -22.93 -0.66
N ALA A 57 -11.71 -22.12 -1.25
CA ALA A 57 -10.26 -22.25 -1.16
C ALA A 57 -9.59 -20.87 -1.08
N ASP A 58 -8.34 -20.86 -0.62
CA ASP A 58 -7.50 -19.67 -0.67
C ASP A 58 -7.44 -19.11 -2.09
N SER A 59 -7.39 -17.78 -2.19
CA SER A 59 -7.44 -17.02 -3.44
C SER A 59 -8.74 -17.09 -4.24
N ASP A 60 -9.81 -17.72 -3.73
CA ASP A 60 -11.13 -17.67 -4.36
C ASP A 60 -11.66 -16.23 -4.46
N TYR A 61 -12.26 -15.90 -5.59
CA TYR A 61 -12.93 -14.61 -5.82
C TYR A 61 -14.32 -14.61 -5.20
N LEU A 62 -14.63 -13.66 -4.31
CA LEU A 62 -15.91 -13.56 -3.62
C LEU A 62 -16.92 -12.69 -4.37
N GLY A 63 -16.44 -11.65 -5.06
CA GLY A 63 -17.28 -10.71 -5.79
C GLY A 63 -16.46 -9.64 -6.49
N GLU A 64 -17.06 -8.98 -7.49
CA GLU A 64 -16.42 -7.90 -8.24
C GLU A 64 -17.41 -6.77 -8.55
N ILE A 65 -16.91 -5.53 -8.47
CA ILE A 65 -17.54 -4.35 -9.05
C ILE A 65 -16.71 -3.96 -10.27
N LYS A 66 -17.33 -3.85 -11.44
CA LYS A 66 -16.65 -3.61 -12.72
C LYS A 66 -17.03 -2.26 -13.31
N PHE A 67 -16.02 -1.52 -13.75
CA PHE A 67 -16.18 -0.25 -14.44
C PHE A 67 -15.82 -0.47 -15.91
N GLN A 68 -16.84 -0.60 -16.76
CA GLN A 68 -16.69 -0.99 -18.15
C GLN A 68 -17.15 0.12 -19.09
N GLY A 69 -16.53 0.22 -20.26
CA GLY A 69 -16.88 1.17 -21.31
C GLY A 69 -16.38 0.68 -22.67
N GLU A 70 -16.83 1.33 -23.74
CA GLU A 70 -16.31 1.05 -25.08
C GLU A 70 -14.90 1.64 -25.25
N ASN A 71 -14.03 0.91 -25.93
CA ASN A 71 -12.77 1.48 -26.44
C ASN A 71 -13.01 2.24 -27.77
N ASP A 72 -11.94 2.80 -28.32
CA ASP A 72 -11.96 3.55 -29.59
C ASP A 72 -12.28 2.68 -30.83
N ALA A 73 -12.20 1.35 -30.69
CA ALA A 73 -12.64 0.38 -31.68
C ALA A 73 -14.09 -0.11 -31.46
N GLY A 74 -14.82 0.43 -30.47
CA GLY A 74 -16.19 0.03 -30.14
C GLY A 74 -16.30 -1.36 -29.50
N ALA A 75 -15.25 -1.82 -28.83
CA ALA A 75 -15.25 -3.05 -28.05
C ALA A 75 -15.38 -2.77 -26.55
N LYS A 76 -16.35 -3.41 -25.91
CA LYS A 76 -16.59 -3.33 -24.47
C LYS A 76 -15.36 -3.81 -23.69
N THR A 77 -14.80 -2.91 -22.90
CA THR A 77 -13.55 -3.07 -22.16
C THR A 77 -13.77 -2.82 -20.67
N ASN A 78 -13.11 -3.61 -19.81
CA ASN A 78 -13.10 -3.38 -18.37
C ASN A 78 -11.95 -2.43 -18.02
N TYR A 79 -12.26 -1.18 -17.71
CA TYR A 79 -11.24 -0.17 -17.41
C TYR A 79 -10.77 -0.20 -15.96
N ALA A 80 -11.65 -0.55 -15.02
CA ALA A 80 -11.28 -0.76 -13.63
C ALA A 80 -12.17 -1.81 -12.98
N LYS A 81 -11.70 -2.39 -11.87
CA LYS A 81 -12.52 -3.23 -11.02
C LYS A 81 -12.06 -3.20 -9.56
N ILE A 82 -13.01 -3.47 -8.68
CA ILE A 82 -12.77 -3.77 -7.27
C ILE A 82 -13.12 -5.23 -7.05
N THR A 83 -12.23 -5.99 -6.43
CA THR A 83 -12.37 -7.44 -6.31
C THR A 83 -12.11 -7.88 -4.87
N GLY A 84 -13.07 -8.60 -4.28
CA GLY A 84 -12.89 -9.29 -2.99
C GLY A 84 -12.41 -10.73 -3.19
N LYS A 85 -11.48 -11.20 -2.36
CA LYS A 85 -10.97 -12.57 -2.38
C LYS A 85 -10.73 -13.13 -0.98
N ILE A 86 -10.71 -14.45 -0.88
CA ILE A 86 -10.21 -15.18 0.29
C ILE A 86 -8.68 -15.17 0.24
N LEU A 87 -8.02 -14.79 1.32
CA LEU A 87 -6.58 -14.97 1.49
C LEU A 87 -6.29 -16.30 2.18
N ASP A 88 -6.95 -16.54 3.32
CA ASP A 88 -6.91 -17.80 4.06
C ASP A 88 -8.36 -18.23 4.33
N VAL A 89 -8.70 -19.46 3.98
CA VAL A 89 -10.01 -20.09 4.22
C VAL A 89 -10.05 -20.88 5.53
N THR A 90 -8.91 -21.01 6.22
CA THR A 90 -8.77 -21.86 7.40
C THR A 90 -9.61 -21.34 8.56
N ASP A 91 -10.42 -22.23 9.14
CA ASP A 91 -11.34 -21.90 10.23
C ASP A 91 -10.61 -21.30 11.43
N GLY A 92 -11.01 -20.08 11.81
CA GLY A 92 -10.45 -19.32 12.92
C GLY A 92 -9.21 -18.48 12.59
N THR A 93 -8.69 -18.56 11.37
CA THR A 93 -7.58 -17.71 10.87
C THR A 93 -7.92 -17.04 9.54
N GLU A 94 -9.21 -16.91 9.20
CA GLU A 94 -9.63 -16.42 7.90
C GLU A 94 -9.13 -15.00 7.63
N ASP A 95 -8.55 -14.82 6.45
CA ASP A 95 -8.03 -13.54 6.02
C ASP A 95 -8.68 -13.12 4.70
N GLY A 96 -8.83 -11.80 4.53
CA GLY A 96 -9.41 -11.19 3.33
C GLY A 96 -8.39 -10.48 2.46
N ILE A 97 -8.68 -10.41 1.16
CA ILE A 97 -8.04 -9.52 0.21
C ILE A 97 -9.09 -8.62 -0.46
N LEU A 98 -8.78 -7.33 -0.56
CA LEU A 98 -9.45 -6.39 -1.47
C LEU A 98 -8.43 -5.84 -2.49
N GLU A 99 -8.75 -5.95 -3.77
CA GLU A 99 -7.89 -5.51 -4.88
C GLU A 99 -8.55 -4.41 -5.70
N PHE A 100 -7.76 -3.39 -6.05
CA PHE A 100 -8.09 -2.39 -7.05
C PHE A 100 -7.25 -2.64 -8.29
N ALA A 101 -7.91 -2.93 -9.41
CA ALA A 101 -7.25 -3.22 -10.67
C ALA A 101 -7.72 -2.28 -11.79
N PHE A 102 -6.79 -1.91 -12.68
CA PHE A 102 -7.02 -1.01 -13.80
C PHE A 102 -6.52 -1.61 -15.10
N GLN A 103 -7.14 -1.30 -16.23
CA GLN A 103 -6.67 -1.70 -17.55
C GLN A 103 -5.34 -1.00 -17.85
N LYS A 104 -4.28 -1.78 -18.08
CA LYS A 104 -2.95 -1.30 -18.50
C LYS A 104 -2.44 -2.17 -19.64
N ALA A 105 -2.22 -1.57 -20.82
CA ALA A 105 -1.69 -2.25 -22.01
C ALA A 105 -2.38 -3.60 -22.34
N GLY A 106 -3.71 -3.64 -22.30
CA GLY A 106 -4.49 -4.84 -22.68
C GLY A 106 -4.70 -5.88 -21.57
N SER A 107 -4.09 -5.74 -20.38
CA SER A 107 -4.40 -6.59 -19.21
C SER A 107 -4.91 -5.78 -18.00
N ASN A 108 -5.58 -6.46 -17.06
CA ASN A 108 -5.91 -5.88 -15.76
C ASN A 108 -4.66 -5.87 -14.86
N ASN A 109 -4.25 -4.68 -14.42
CA ASN A 109 -3.14 -4.44 -13.53
C ASN A 109 -3.66 -4.18 -12.11
N ILE A 110 -3.47 -5.14 -11.20
CA ILE A 110 -3.74 -4.90 -9.77
C ILE A 110 -2.74 -3.86 -9.29
N SER A 111 -3.23 -2.68 -8.93
CA SER A 111 -2.35 -1.55 -8.58
C SER A 111 -2.22 -1.38 -7.08
N ALA A 112 -3.29 -1.66 -6.33
CA ALA A 112 -3.29 -1.70 -4.88
C ALA A 112 -3.97 -2.99 -4.38
N ARG A 113 -3.36 -3.61 -3.37
CA ARG A 113 -3.92 -4.76 -2.63
C ARG A 113 -3.93 -4.44 -1.15
N PHE A 114 -5.11 -4.62 -0.55
CA PHE A 114 -5.35 -4.51 0.88
C PHE A 114 -5.50 -5.94 1.41
N ARG A 115 -4.61 -6.31 2.31
CA ARG A 115 -4.64 -7.56 3.07
C ARG A 115 -4.92 -7.23 4.53
N SER A 116 -5.25 -8.24 5.33
CA SER A 116 -5.31 -8.12 6.79
C SER A 116 -3.98 -7.67 7.41
N ASP A 117 -2.86 -7.96 6.74
CA ASP A 117 -1.49 -7.72 7.23
C ASP A 117 -0.76 -6.54 6.57
N SER A 118 -1.23 -6.05 5.41
CA SER A 118 -0.45 -5.11 4.60
C SER A 118 -1.25 -4.35 3.55
N LEU A 119 -0.80 -3.14 3.26
CA LEU A 119 -1.12 -2.41 2.04
C LEU A 119 0.03 -2.58 1.05
N GLN A 120 -0.28 -3.03 -0.16
CA GLN A 120 0.71 -3.30 -1.20
C GLN A 120 0.41 -2.46 -2.45
N LEU A 121 1.42 -1.73 -2.94
CA LEU A 121 1.41 -1.12 -4.27
C LEU A 121 2.27 -2.00 -5.18
N ILE A 122 1.65 -2.61 -6.19
CA ILE A 122 2.26 -3.72 -6.94
C ILE A 122 2.11 -3.53 -8.46
N ASN A 123 2.79 -4.38 -9.22
CA ASN A 123 2.77 -4.40 -10.69
C ASN A 123 3.18 -3.06 -11.34
N GLY A 124 4.26 -2.46 -10.82
CA GLY A 124 4.79 -1.18 -11.32
C GLY A 124 3.88 0.00 -11.01
N THR A 125 3.30 0.01 -9.80
CA THR A 125 2.52 1.12 -9.24
C THR A 125 3.38 1.84 -8.21
N ASN A 126 3.51 3.16 -8.33
CA ASN A 126 4.28 3.99 -7.41
C ASN A 126 3.40 4.54 -6.28
N LEU A 127 4.00 4.84 -5.13
CA LEU A 127 3.43 5.73 -4.13
C LEU A 127 3.73 7.18 -4.55
N TYR A 128 2.70 7.98 -4.80
CA TYR A 128 2.83 9.42 -5.01
C TYR A 128 2.15 10.16 -3.87
N ILE A 129 2.91 10.99 -3.16
CA ILE A 129 2.43 11.83 -2.07
C ILE A 129 2.60 13.27 -2.52
N GLY A 130 1.50 13.95 -2.81
CA GLY A 130 1.51 15.33 -3.32
C GLY A 130 1.58 16.39 -2.21
N GLY A 131 1.78 17.65 -2.61
CA GLY A 131 1.67 18.82 -1.74
C GLY A 131 2.54 18.73 -0.49
N THR A 132 1.88 18.70 0.69
CA THR A 132 2.51 18.67 2.01
C THR A 132 2.40 17.31 2.70
N GLY A 133 2.11 16.23 1.97
CA GLY A 133 2.01 14.90 2.57
C GLY A 133 3.38 14.38 3.02
N SER A 134 3.40 13.68 4.16
CA SER A 134 4.56 12.95 4.68
C SER A 134 4.22 11.47 4.87
N ILE A 135 5.24 10.64 5.03
CA ILE A 135 5.07 9.29 5.57
C ILE A 135 5.31 9.38 7.09
N GLN A 136 4.34 8.93 7.89
CA GLN A 136 4.40 9.01 9.36
C GLN A 136 4.64 7.63 9.98
N PHE A 137 5.42 7.61 11.06
CA PHE A 137 5.78 6.41 11.82
C PHE A 137 5.60 6.66 13.33
N GLU A 138 4.76 5.84 13.97
CA GLU A 138 4.38 5.96 15.40
C GLU A 138 5.40 5.34 16.37
N GLY A 139 6.18 4.35 15.91
CA GLY A 139 6.99 3.54 16.81
C GLY A 139 6.14 2.50 17.58
N ALA A 140 6.64 2.04 18.73
CA ALA A 140 6.07 0.89 19.46
C ALA A 140 4.90 1.24 20.40
N ASN A 141 4.80 2.50 20.83
CA ASN A 141 3.74 2.97 21.72
C ASN A 141 2.89 3.97 20.95
N ALA A 142 1.58 3.79 20.98
CA ALA A 142 0.66 4.82 20.48
C ALA A 142 0.65 5.97 21.48
N ASP A 143 1.26 7.09 21.12
CA ASP A 143 1.27 8.31 21.92
C ASP A 143 1.05 9.56 21.06
N ALA A 144 1.85 10.61 21.24
CA ALA A 144 1.73 11.87 20.49
C ALA A 144 3.06 12.25 19.82
N HIS A 145 3.97 11.28 19.66
CA HIS A 145 5.29 11.47 19.10
C HIS A 145 5.47 10.60 17.86
N GLU A 146 5.43 11.23 16.69
CA GLU A 146 5.63 10.56 15.41
C GLU A 146 6.91 11.00 14.71
N THR A 147 7.51 10.10 13.94
CA THR A 147 8.56 10.43 12.97
C THR A 147 7.93 10.65 11.60
N SER A 148 8.24 11.77 10.95
CA SER A 148 7.80 12.06 9.58
C SER A 148 8.97 12.03 8.60
N LEU A 149 8.81 11.28 7.50
CA LEU A 149 9.61 11.45 6.30
C LEU A 149 8.92 12.47 5.39
N GLN A 150 9.56 13.63 5.23
CA GLN A 150 9.06 14.76 4.46
C GLN A 150 10.09 15.26 3.46
N VAL A 151 9.61 15.92 2.40
CA VAL A 151 10.42 16.56 1.38
C VAL A 151 10.20 18.06 1.49
N THR A 152 11.29 18.83 1.63
CA THR A 152 11.21 20.29 1.45
C THR A 152 11.09 20.60 -0.04
N GLU A 153 10.50 21.75 -0.40
CA GLU A 153 10.25 22.13 -1.78
C GLU A 153 11.50 21.94 -2.66
N PRO A 154 11.50 20.98 -3.60
CA PRO A 154 12.66 20.73 -4.45
C PRO A 154 12.75 21.79 -5.55
N THR A 155 13.95 22.33 -5.78
CA THR A 155 14.17 23.33 -6.85
C THR A 155 14.41 22.73 -8.25
N ALA A 156 14.49 21.40 -8.32
CA ALA A 156 14.55 20.56 -9.52
C ALA A 156 14.38 19.10 -9.09
N ASP A 157 14.32 18.15 -10.04
CA ASP A 157 14.22 16.73 -9.71
C ASP A 157 15.35 16.27 -8.77
N ARG A 158 14.97 15.51 -7.74
CA ARG A 158 15.89 14.93 -6.76
C ARG A 158 15.60 13.44 -6.62
N THR A 159 16.67 12.66 -6.46
CA THR A 159 16.60 11.24 -6.15
C THR A 159 17.49 10.96 -4.95
N ILE A 160 16.94 10.27 -3.96
CA ILE A 160 17.70 9.70 -2.85
C ILE A 160 17.69 8.19 -3.06
N THR A 161 18.86 7.58 -3.27
CA THR A 161 19.00 6.13 -3.48
C THR A 161 19.49 5.49 -2.19
N LEU A 162 18.75 4.49 -1.69
CA LEU A 162 19.23 3.63 -0.61
C LEU A 162 20.23 2.61 -1.18
N PRO A 163 21.35 2.32 -0.49
CA PRO A 163 22.27 1.28 -0.91
C PRO A 163 21.63 -0.11 -0.77
N ASP A 164 22.14 -1.09 -1.53
CA ASP A 164 21.82 -2.51 -1.35
C ASP A 164 22.57 -3.06 -0.12
N GLU A 165 22.25 -2.51 1.05
CA GLU A 165 22.88 -2.84 2.32
C GLU A 165 21.84 -2.82 3.44
N THR A 166 21.94 -3.75 4.37
CA THR A 166 21.13 -3.71 5.60
C THR A 166 21.76 -2.71 6.57
N GLY A 167 20.95 -1.93 7.29
CA GLY A 167 21.47 -1.01 8.31
C GLY A 167 20.49 0.09 8.70
N THR A 168 21.01 1.12 9.36
CA THR A 168 20.28 2.35 9.69
C THR A 168 20.68 3.45 8.72
N VAL A 169 19.73 4.27 8.27
CA VAL A 169 20.03 5.50 7.54
C VAL A 169 20.71 6.48 8.49
N VAL A 170 21.92 6.92 8.16
CA VAL A 170 22.66 7.87 9.00
C VAL A 170 22.00 9.25 8.92
N THR A 171 21.56 9.75 10.07
CA THR A 171 21.05 11.11 10.25
C THR A 171 21.97 11.89 11.21
N LYS A 172 21.76 13.21 11.31
CA LYS A 172 22.36 13.98 12.41
C LYS A 172 21.62 13.64 13.72
N ASP A 173 22.32 13.75 14.85
CA ASP A 173 21.73 13.59 16.19
C ASP A 173 20.65 14.65 16.51
N SER A 174 20.67 15.78 15.79
CA SER A 174 19.77 16.92 15.92
C SER A 174 19.95 17.88 14.74
N ASN A 175 19.13 18.92 14.66
CA ASN A 175 19.24 19.93 13.59
C ASN A 175 20.60 20.65 13.57
N THR A 176 21.24 20.81 14.73
CA THR A 176 22.50 21.56 14.90
C THR A 176 23.68 20.72 15.40
N GLY A 177 23.48 19.43 15.69
CA GLY A 177 24.54 18.59 16.25
C GLY A 177 25.29 17.78 15.19
N ALA A 178 25.75 16.59 15.57
CA ALA A 178 26.75 15.83 14.83
C ALA A 178 26.17 14.63 14.08
N ILE A 179 26.96 14.09 13.14
CA ILE A 179 26.73 12.77 12.57
C ILE A 179 27.50 11.76 13.41
N GLN A 180 26.84 10.69 13.85
CA GLN A 180 27.53 9.56 14.44
C GLN A 180 28.06 8.64 13.33
N LEU A 181 29.38 8.51 13.27
CA LEU A 181 30.05 7.57 12.37
C LEU A 181 30.07 6.17 13.01
N PRO A 182 30.18 5.09 12.20
CA PRO A 182 30.37 3.74 12.72
C PRO A 182 31.52 3.67 13.72
N VAL A 183 31.34 2.89 14.79
CA VAL A 183 32.32 2.73 15.88
C VAL A 183 32.65 1.25 16.02
N GLY A 184 33.92 0.90 16.22
CA GLY A 184 34.32 -0.46 16.59
C GLY A 184 35.82 -0.61 16.74
N THR A 185 36.31 -1.82 16.96
CA THR A 185 37.73 -2.15 17.12
C THR A 185 38.46 -2.26 15.79
N THR A 186 39.81 -2.34 15.82
CA THR A 186 40.63 -2.61 14.63
C THR A 186 40.26 -3.93 13.96
N ALA A 187 39.85 -4.95 14.73
CA ALA A 187 39.45 -6.25 14.19
C ALA A 187 38.10 -6.22 13.45
N GLU A 188 37.27 -5.21 13.70
CA GLU A 188 35.94 -5.03 13.08
C GLU A 188 35.98 -4.08 11.88
N ARG A 189 37.16 -3.73 11.37
CA ARG A 189 37.30 -3.01 10.09
C ARG A 189 36.62 -3.81 8.97
N PRO A 190 35.85 -3.18 8.07
CA PRO A 190 35.31 -3.85 6.90
C PRO A 190 36.39 -4.67 6.19
N ALA A 191 36.09 -5.93 5.92
CA ALA A 191 37.03 -6.84 5.25
C ALA A 191 37.25 -6.47 3.76
N SER A 192 36.34 -5.68 3.18
CA SER A 192 36.44 -5.15 1.81
C SER A 192 36.08 -3.67 1.82
N PRO A 193 36.96 -2.81 2.37
CA PRO A 193 36.65 -1.39 2.52
C PRO A 193 36.67 -0.68 1.16
N SER A 194 35.79 0.30 1.00
CA SER A 194 35.79 1.22 -0.15
C SER A 194 36.51 2.51 0.22
N VAL A 195 37.16 3.14 -0.76
CA VAL A 195 37.84 4.45 -0.59
C VAL A 195 36.86 5.45 0.03
N GLY A 196 37.31 6.19 1.03
CA GLY A 196 36.51 7.24 1.69
C GLY A 196 35.56 6.74 2.77
N MET A 197 35.55 5.44 3.08
CA MET A 197 34.93 4.98 4.33
C MET A 197 35.57 5.67 5.53
N VAL A 198 34.77 6.16 6.47
CA VAL A 198 35.22 6.82 7.71
C VAL A 198 34.51 6.18 8.90
N ARG A 199 35.26 5.95 9.99
CA ARG A 199 34.75 5.37 11.24
C ARG A 199 35.56 5.84 12.45
N TYR A 200 35.08 5.57 13.66
CA TYR A 200 35.89 5.67 14.88
C TYR A 200 36.38 4.28 15.30
N ASN A 201 37.66 4.20 15.66
CA ASN A 201 38.29 2.97 16.11
C ASN A 201 38.53 3.03 17.63
N THR A 202 37.88 2.14 18.39
CA THR A 202 37.99 2.09 19.85
C THR A 202 39.27 1.43 20.35
N THR A 203 39.95 0.64 19.51
CA THR A 203 41.27 0.06 19.83
C THR A 203 42.36 1.12 19.77
N THR A 204 42.32 1.98 18.76
CA THR A 204 43.31 3.06 18.60
C THR A 204 42.85 4.37 19.23
N SER A 205 41.57 4.52 19.55
CA SER A 205 40.94 5.77 20.03
C SER A 205 41.03 6.94 19.04
N HIS A 206 40.92 6.64 17.75
CA HIS A 206 41.03 7.64 16.67
C HIS A 206 39.90 7.50 15.65
N PHE A 207 39.55 8.64 15.03
CA PHE A 207 38.85 8.61 13.76
C PHE A 207 39.81 8.12 12.67
N GLU A 208 39.34 7.18 11.84
CA GLU A 208 40.12 6.60 10.75
C GLU A 208 39.32 6.59 9.44
N GLY A 209 40.04 6.72 8.33
CA GLY A 209 39.50 6.63 6.98
C GLY A 209 40.26 5.64 6.12
N TYR A 210 39.58 4.94 5.21
CA TYR A 210 40.24 4.08 4.23
C TYR A 210 40.62 4.87 2.99
N ASP A 211 41.92 4.99 2.72
CA ASP A 211 42.46 5.80 1.60
C ASP A 211 42.49 5.07 0.25
N GLY A 212 42.07 3.81 0.23
CA GLY A 212 42.17 2.90 -0.93
C GLY A 212 43.24 1.82 -0.78
N SER A 213 44.15 1.97 0.18
CA SER A 213 45.23 1.04 0.47
C SER A 213 45.27 0.62 1.95
N ALA A 214 45.01 1.54 2.87
CA ALA A 214 45.08 1.31 4.30
C ALA A 214 44.07 2.18 5.05
N TRP A 215 43.82 1.79 6.31
CA TRP A 215 43.13 2.65 7.27
C TRP A 215 44.13 3.61 7.90
N VAL A 216 43.91 4.91 7.73
CA VAL A 216 44.76 5.99 8.23
C VAL A 216 44.00 6.85 9.24
N HIS A 217 44.69 7.45 10.21
CA HIS A 217 44.06 8.36 11.16
C HIS A 217 43.70 9.68 10.47
N LEU A 218 42.55 10.26 10.82
CA LEU A 218 42.02 11.49 10.21
C LEU A 218 42.32 12.76 11.01
N GLU A 219 43.38 12.74 11.79
CA GLU A 219 43.83 13.87 12.59
C GLU A 219 45.18 14.38 12.10
N THR A 220 45.34 15.70 12.06
CA THR A 220 46.65 16.34 12.04
C THR A 220 47.20 16.35 13.46
N GLN A 221 48.44 15.90 13.65
CA GLN A 221 49.18 16.19 14.88
C GLN A 221 49.29 17.71 15.01
N TYR A 222 48.47 18.32 15.87
CA TYR A 222 48.77 19.65 16.37
C TYR A 222 49.88 19.48 17.41
N GLY A 223 51.12 19.69 16.96
CA GLY A 223 52.27 19.90 17.84
C GLY A 223 52.25 21.27 18.49
#